data_AF-A0A6L6LAE2-F1
#
_entry.id   AF-A0A6L6LAE2-F1
#
_cell.length_a   1.000
_cell.length_b   1.000
_cell.length_c   1.000
_cell.angle_alpha   90.00
_cell.angle_beta   90.00
_cell.angle_gamma   90.00
#
_symmetry.space_group_name_H-M   'P 1'
#
loop_
_entity.id
_entity.type
_entity.pdbx_description
1 polymer ?
#
loop_
_entity_poly.entity_id
_entity_poly.type
_entity_poly.pdbx_seq_one_letter_code
_entity_poly.pdbx_strand_id
1 'polypeptide(L)'
;MNYTQAQIDRANAVSLEDFLRTQGETLIKSGREYRWKEHDSLTVRGNKWFRHSQSKGGYPIDFVMEFYGKSFLEAVQLLTGESAEGQSEASTAPPTAFHLPLHNRTADRAIQYLCESRGLNKTLVEAFLLSGDIYEDAKRHNVV
;
A
#
# COMPACT_ATOMS: atom_id res chain seq x y z
N MET A 1 8.62 11.51 -12.94
CA MET A 1 7.29 11.99 -13.39
C MET A 1 6.73 12.79 -12.23
N ASN A 2 6.57 14.08 -12.40
CA ASN A 2 6.16 14.97 -11.31
C ASN A 2 5.05 15.87 -11.81
N TYR A 3 4.11 16.18 -10.93
CA TYR A 3 3.14 17.23 -11.17
C TYR A 3 3.80 18.60 -11.02
N THR A 4 3.37 19.57 -11.83
CA THR A 4 3.72 20.98 -11.65
C THR A 4 3.12 21.52 -10.35
N GLN A 5 3.73 22.55 -9.77
CA GLN A 5 3.19 23.19 -8.57
C GLN A 5 1.74 23.66 -8.77
N ALA A 6 1.40 24.16 -9.95
CA ALA A 6 0.04 24.59 -10.29
C ALA A 6 -0.97 23.43 -10.25
N GLN A 7 -0.58 22.21 -10.65
CA GLN A 7 -1.43 21.02 -10.56
C GLN A 7 -1.63 20.60 -9.10
N ILE A 8 -0.58 20.66 -8.28
CA ILE A 8 -0.63 20.36 -6.85
C ILE A 8 -1.55 21.37 -6.14
N ASP A 9 -1.44 22.65 -6.47
CA ASP A 9 -2.28 23.71 -5.90
C ASP A 9 -3.75 23.53 -6.29
N ARG A 10 -4.03 23.15 -7.55
CA ARG A 10 -5.39 22.80 -8.00
C ARG A 10 -5.94 21.61 -7.24
N ALA A 11 -5.18 20.53 -7.11
CA ALA A 11 -5.58 19.36 -6.33
C ALA A 11 -5.89 19.73 -4.88
N ASN A 12 -5.09 20.60 -4.27
CA ASN A 12 -5.33 21.05 -2.91
C ASN A 12 -6.47 22.08 -2.78
N ALA A 13 -6.92 22.69 -3.87
CA ALA A 13 -8.06 23.59 -3.90
C ALA A 13 -9.40 22.86 -4.03
N VAL A 14 -9.40 21.55 -4.32
CA VAL A 14 -10.61 20.74 -4.46
C VAL A 14 -11.43 20.76 -3.18
N SER A 15 -12.74 20.97 -3.32
CA SER A 15 -13.71 20.86 -2.23
C SER A 15 -13.82 19.40 -1.79
N LEU A 16 -13.40 19.10 -0.57
CA LEU A 16 -13.53 17.76 0.01
C LEU A 16 -14.99 17.38 0.21
N GLU A 17 -15.86 18.38 0.43
CA GLU A 17 -17.29 18.16 0.55
C GLU A 17 -17.89 17.62 -0.75
N ASP A 18 -17.53 18.22 -1.88
CA ASP A 18 -17.99 17.78 -3.20
C ASP A 18 -17.33 16.46 -3.61
N PHE A 19 -16.02 16.32 -3.35
CA PHE A 19 -15.28 15.09 -3.59
C PHE A 19 -15.91 13.89 -2.87
N LEU A 20 -16.20 14.01 -1.57
CA LEU A 20 -16.82 12.91 -0.84
C LEU A 20 -18.23 12.58 -1.39
N ARG A 21 -19.01 13.60 -1.75
CA ARG A 21 -20.33 13.37 -2.37
C ARG A 21 -20.24 12.65 -3.71
N THR A 22 -19.24 12.94 -4.55
CA THR A 22 -19.06 12.23 -5.83
C THR A 22 -18.61 10.79 -5.64
N GLN A 23 -17.90 10.47 -4.55
CA GLN A 23 -17.59 9.09 -4.17
C GLN A 23 -18.79 8.33 -3.56
N GLY A 24 -19.93 8.98 -3.37
CA GLY A 24 -21.11 8.37 -2.74
C GLY A 24 -21.11 8.43 -1.22
N GLU A 25 -20.19 9.19 -0.62
CA GLU A 25 -20.06 9.29 0.82
C GLU A 25 -21.13 10.17 1.47
N THR A 26 -21.49 9.81 2.71
CA THR A 26 -22.49 10.56 3.47
C THR A 26 -21.84 11.56 4.41
N LEU A 27 -22.10 12.84 4.15
CA LEU A 27 -21.72 13.96 5.01
C LEU A 27 -22.91 14.44 5.85
N ILE A 28 -22.72 14.50 7.18
CA ILE A 28 -23.71 14.98 8.14
C ILE A 28 -23.34 16.41 8.55
N LYS A 29 -24.25 17.36 8.37
CA LYS A 29 -24.01 18.77 8.73
C LYS A 29 -23.83 18.92 10.24
N SER A 30 -22.74 19.57 10.66
CA SER A 30 -22.40 19.88 12.05
C SER A 30 -22.01 21.36 12.17
N GLY A 31 -23.00 22.23 12.39
CA GLY A 31 -22.80 23.68 12.44
C GLY A 31 -22.32 24.24 11.08
N ARG A 32 -21.08 24.74 11.05
CA ARG A 32 -20.42 25.30 9.85
C ARG A 32 -19.56 24.28 9.09
N GLU A 33 -19.48 23.06 9.59
CA GLU A 33 -18.66 21.98 9.06
C GLU A 33 -19.53 20.77 8.74
N TYR A 34 -18.94 19.78 8.08
CA TYR A 34 -19.56 18.50 7.82
C TYR A 34 -18.77 17.39 8.52
N ARG A 35 -19.47 16.46 9.13
CA ARG A 35 -18.90 15.25 9.70
C ARG A 35 -19.05 14.12 8.70
N TRP A 36 -17.98 13.40 8.41
CA TRP A 36 -18.08 12.19 7.58
C TRP A 36 -18.72 11.07 8.39
N LYS A 37 -19.76 10.42 7.85
CA LYS A 37 -20.51 9.38 8.56
C LYS A 37 -19.64 8.17 8.89
N GLU A 38 -18.76 7.76 7.97
CA GLU A 38 -17.85 6.62 8.13
C GLU A 38 -16.76 6.89 9.17
N HIS A 39 -16.33 8.16 9.30
CA HIS A 39 -15.32 8.59 10.26
C HIS A 39 -15.88 9.65 11.22
N ASP A 40 -16.38 9.20 12.37
CA ASP A 40 -17.06 10.03 13.37
C ASP A 40 -16.20 11.15 13.99
N SER A 41 -14.91 10.92 14.14
CA SER A 41 -13.95 11.92 14.62
C SER A 41 -13.47 12.90 13.55
N LEU A 42 -13.94 12.77 12.30
CA LEU A 42 -13.51 13.60 11.18
C LEU A 42 -14.53 14.70 10.85
N THR A 43 -14.06 15.94 10.81
CA THR A 43 -14.79 17.06 10.21
C THR A 43 -14.11 17.55 8.94
N VAL A 44 -14.94 18.07 8.03
CA VAL A 44 -14.57 18.61 6.72
C VAL A 44 -15.20 19.99 6.59
N ARG A 45 -14.41 20.93 6.08
CA ARG A 45 -14.83 22.30 5.79
C ARG A 45 -14.15 22.81 4.51
N GLY A 46 -14.90 22.89 3.42
CA GLY A 46 -14.36 23.23 2.11
C GLY A 46 -13.29 22.24 1.67
N ASN A 47 -12.05 22.70 1.51
CA ASN A 47 -10.90 21.87 1.15
C ASN A 47 -10.08 21.39 2.36
N LYS A 48 -10.52 21.64 3.59
CA LYS A 48 -9.78 21.24 4.79
C LYS A 48 -10.49 20.13 5.54
N TRP A 49 -9.72 19.26 6.16
CA TRP A 49 -10.23 18.23 7.06
C TRP A 49 -9.48 18.24 8.39
N PHE A 50 -10.13 17.77 9.44
CA PHE A 50 -9.53 17.60 10.76
C PHE A 50 -10.08 16.35 11.47
N ARG A 51 -9.19 15.50 11.94
CA ARG A 51 -9.49 14.30 12.73
C ARG A 51 -9.20 14.59 14.21
N HIS A 52 -10.25 14.75 14.99
CA HIS A 52 -10.17 15.13 16.42
C HIS A 52 -9.47 14.10 17.29
N SER A 53 -9.62 12.80 16.98
CA SER A 53 -9.02 11.70 17.75
C SER A 53 -7.49 11.66 17.67
N GLN A 54 -6.89 12.27 16.65
CA GLN A 54 -5.45 12.28 16.42
C GLN A 54 -4.85 13.69 16.36
N SER A 55 -5.68 14.73 16.53
CA SER A 55 -5.28 16.13 16.36
C SER A 55 -4.53 16.40 15.04
N LYS A 56 -4.97 15.73 13.96
CA LYS A 56 -4.34 15.79 12.63
C LYS A 56 -5.33 16.39 11.64
N GLY A 57 -4.85 17.26 10.76
CA GLY A 57 -5.63 17.82 9.67
C GLY A 57 -4.74 18.16 8.49
N GLY A 58 -5.36 18.50 7.37
CA GLY A 58 -4.63 18.75 6.14
C GLY A 58 -5.52 19.20 5.00
N TYR A 59 -4.96 19.09 3.80
CA TYR A 59 -5.60 19.45 2.54
C TYR A 59 -6.06 18.18 1.79
N PRO A 60 -6.74 18.31 0.64
CA PRO A 60 -7.33 17.18 -0.07
C PRO A 60 -6.32 16.10 -0.48
N ILE A 61 -5.08 16.46 -0.82
CA ILE A 61 -4.07 15.45 -1.17
C ILE A 61 -3.75 14.58 0.06
N ASP A 62 -3.46 15.20 1.21
CA ASP A 62 -3.19 14.47 2.46
C ASP A 62 -4.39 13.62 2.87
N PHE A 63 -5.60 14.12 2.61
CA PHE A 63 -6.84 13.39 2.87
C PHE A 63 -6.89 12.09 2.05
N VAL A 64 -6.71 12.17 0.74
CA VAL A 64 -6.76 11.00 -0.13
C VAL A 64 -5.65 10.01 0.20
N MET A 65 -4.45 10.49 0.53
CA MET A 65 -3.36 9.62 0.97
C MET A 65 -3.71 8.88 2.27
N GLU A 66 -4.26 9.58 3.26
CA GLU A 66 -4.56 9.02 4.58
C GLU A 66 -5.74 8.04 4.57
N PHE A 67 -6.84 8.41 3.89
CA PHE A 67 -8.11 7.69 3.99
C PHE A 67 -8.33 6.71 2.83
N TYR A 68 -7.73 6.95 1.66
CA TYR A 68 -7.85 6.07 0.49
C TYR A 68 -6.58 5.25 0.24
N GLY A 69 -5.54 5.41 1.07
CA GLY A 69 -4.30 4.64 0.98
C GLY A 69 -3.53 4.84 -0.34
N LYS A 70 -3.76 5.99 -1.01
CA LYS A 70 -3.17 6.31 -2.30
C LYS A 70 -1.81 6.96 -2.15
N SER A 71 -0.94 6.75 -3.14
CA SER A 71 0.30 7.53 -3.26
C SER A 71 0.00 8.98 -3.61
N PHE A 72 0.98 9.87 -3.43
CA PHE A 72 0.85 11.29 -3.78
C PHE A 72 0.41 11.49 -5.25
N LEU A 73 1.00 10.74 -6.18
CA LEU A 73 0.67 10.87 -7.61
C LEU A 73 -0.77 10.43 -7.89
N GLU A 74 -1.20 9.30 -7.32
CA GLU A 74 -2.58 8.83 -7.44
C GLU A 74 -3.57 9.79 -6.78
N ALA A 75 -3.19 10.43 -5.67
CA ALA A 75 -4.03 11.39 -4.98
C ALA A 75 -4.28 12.64 -5.83
N VAL A 76 -3.22 13.21 -6.43
CA VAL A 76 -3.36 14.36 -7.34
C VAL A 76 -4.22 13.96 -8.54
N GLN A 77 -3.97 12.81 -9.17
CA GLN A 77 -4.77 12.31 -10.28
C GLN A 77 -6.24 12.11 -9.92
N LEU A 78 -6.53 11.58 -8.72
CA LEU A 78 -7.90 11.34 -8.26
C LEU A 78 -8.66 12.65 -8.02
N LEU A 79 -7.96 13.68 -7.54
CA LEU A 79 -8.56 14.97 -7.20
C LEU A 79 -8.78 15.87 -8.41
N THR A 80 -7.83 15.90 -9.36
CA THR A 80 -7.91 16.77 -10.54
C THR A 80 -8.43 16.07 -11.79
N GLY A 81 -8.37 14.74 -11.84
CA GLY A 81 -8.57 13.96 -13.06
C GLY A 81 -7.44 14.10 -14.08
N GLU A 82 -6.36 14.83 -13.74
CA GLU A 82 -5.24 15.10 -14.63
C GLU A 82 -4.14 14.05 -14.43
N SER A 83 -3.74 13.39 -15.53
CA SER A 83 -2.53 12.56 -15.55
C SER A 83 -1.28 13.44 -15.39
N ALA A 84 -0.29 12.95 -14.66
CA ALA A 84 0.99 13.67 -14.51
C ALA A 84 1.64 13.88 -15.89
N GLU A 85 2.33 15.01 -16.12
CA GLU A 85 3.08 15.17 -17.36
C GLU A 85 4.12 14.03 -17.49
N GLY A 86 4.02 13.27 -18.59
CA GLY A 86 4.86 12.10 -18.84
C GLY A 86 4.29 10.76 -18.37
N GLN A 87 3.05 10.71 -17.85
CA GLN A 87 2.27 9.47 -17.79
C GLN A 87 1.84 9.08 -19.21
N SER A 88 2.75 8.50 -19.99
CA SER A 88 2.32 7.38 -20.83
C SER A 88 1.68 6.37 -19.88
N GLU A 89 0.53 5.80 -20.23
CA GLU A 89 -0.08 4.70 -19.49
C GLU A 89 0.97 3.62 -19.26
N ALA A 90 1.67 3.69 -18.13
CA ALA A 90 2.50 2.61 -17.68
C ALA A 90 1.48 1.60 -17.22
N SER A 91 1.09 0.72 -18.15
CA SER A 91 0.52 -0.57 -17.84
C SER A 91 1.28 -1.05 -16.61
N THR A 92 0.61 -1.04 -15.45
CA THR A 92 1.14 -1.67 -14.26
C THR A 92 1.35 -3.10 -14.69
N ALA A 93 2.61 -3.45 -15.00
CA ALA A 93 2.94 -4.82 -15.34
C ALA A 93 2.30 -5.66 -14.23
N PRO A 94 1.47 -6.66 -14.59
CA PRO A 94 0.80 -7.47 -13.59
C PRO A 94 1.87 -7.91 -12.58
N PRO A 95 1.58 -7.82 -11.27
CA PRO A 95 2.58 -8.14 -10.25
C PRO A 95 3.21 -9.46 -10.62
N THR A 96 4.53 -9.45 -10.81
CA THR A 96 5.26 -10.63 -11.27
C THR A 96 4.85 -11.80 -10.39
N ALA A 97 4.27 -12.84 -10.98
CA ALA A 97 3.80 -13.98 -10.23
C ALA A 97 4.97 -14.56 -9.44
N PHE A 98 4.76 -14.71 -8.13
CA PHE A 98 5.74 -15.36 -7.28
C PHE A 98 5.76 -16.85 -7.64
N HIS A 99 6.92 -17.33 -8.09
CA HIS A 99 7.14 -18.73 -8.41
C HIS A 99 8.17 -19.31 -7.46
N LEU A 100 7.79 -20.42 -6.82
CA LEU A 100 8.73 -21.21 -6.03
C LEU A 100 9.84 -21.75 -6.96
N PRO A 101 11.12 -21.68 -6.54
CA PRO A 101 12.21 -22.23 -7.32
C PRO A 101 12.14 -23.76 -7.39
N LEU A 102 12.83 -24.34 -8.36
CA LEU A 102 12.86 -25.79 -8.52
C LEU A 102 13.57 -26.45 -7.33
N HIS A 103 13.04 -27.61 -6.92
CA HIS A 103 13.63 -28.40 -5.87
C HIS A 103 14.93 -29.04 -6.36
N ASN A 104 15.99 -28.92 -5.56
CA ASN A 104 17.19 -29.70 -5.73
C ASN A 104 16.90 -31.17 -5.38
N ARG A 105 17.66 -32.07 -5.99
CA ARG A 105 17.54 -33.51 -5.76
C ARG A 105 18.09 -33.93 -4.40
N THR A 106 19.01 -33.14 -3.85
CA THR A 106 19.59 -33.36 -2.52
C THR A 106 19.42 -32.12 -1.67
N ALA A 107 19.42 -32.31 -0.35
CA ALA A 107 19.28 -31.26 0.64
C ALA A 107 20.51 -31.14 1.53
N ASP A 108 21.67 -31.61 1.06
CA ASP A 108 22.88 -31.74 1.87
C ASP A 108 23.36 -30.36 2.38
N ARG A 109 23.27 -29.32 1.53
CA ARG A 109 23.65 -27.95 1.92
C ARG A 109 22.62 -27.33 2.84
N ALA A 110 21.33 -27.60 2.62
CA ALA A 110 20.27 -27.18 3.53
C ALA A 110 20.46 -27.79 4.93
N ILE A 111 20.70 -29.10 5.01
CA ILE A 111 20.94 -29.80 6.28
C ILE A 111 22.19 -29.25 6.96
N GLN A 112 23.30 -29.11 6.23
CA GLN A 112 24.55 -28.58 6.77
C GLN A 112 24.35 -27.16 7.31
N TYR A 113 23.73 -26.28 6.52
CA TYR A 113 23.48 -24.90 6.92
C TYR A 113 22.60 -24.81 8.17
N LEU A 114 21.46 -25.50 8.16
CA LEU A 114 20.49 -25.42 9.25
C LEU A 114 21.01 -26.08 10.53
N CYS A 115 21.66 -27.25 10.43
CA CYS A 115 22.12 -27.99 11.60
C CYS A 115 23.45 -27.47 12.13
N GLU A 116 24.46 -27.28 11.27
CA GLU A 116 25.82 -26.94 11.70
C GLU A 116 26.01 -25.43 11.86
N SER A 117 25.50 -24.62 10.92
CA SER A 117 25.69 -23.17 10.97
C SER A 117 24.64 -22.45 11.82
N ARG A 118 23.39 -22.94 11.81
CA ARG A 118 22.26 -22.33 12.53
C ARG A 118 21.86 -23.08 13.80
N GLY A 119 22.45 -24.25 14.06
CA GLY A 119 22.25 -25.00 15.31
C GLY A 119 20.85 -25.61 15.46
N LEU A 120 20.09 -25.78 14.38
CA LEU A 120 18.78 -26.42 14.42
C LEU A 120 18.91 -27.92 14.67
N ASN A 121 17.92 -28.49 15.37
CA ASN A 121 17.88 -29.92 15.62
C ASN A 121 17.72 -30.69 14.30
N LYS A 122 18.62 -31.65 14.06
CA LYS A 122 18.66 -32.42 12.82
C LYS A 122 17.37 -33.21 12.54
N THR A 123 16.79 -33.84 13.56
CA THR A 123 15.53 -34.59 13.41
C THR A 123 14.37 -33.69 13.00
N LEU A 124 14.33 -32.45 13.51
CA LEU A 124 13.34 -31.45 13.11
C LEU A 124 13.53 -31.03 11.65
N VAL A 125 14.77 -30.74 11.24
CA VAL A 125 15.11 -30.34 9.87
C VAL A 125 14.77 -31.47 8.88
N GLU A 126 15.11 -32.72 9.21
CA GLU A 126 14.79 -33.89 8.38
C GLU A 126 13.28 -34.10 8.25
N ALA A 127 12.50 -33.86 9.32
CA ALA A 127 11.05 -33.96 9.26
C ALA A 127 10.43 -32.96 8.26
N PHE A 128 10.90 -31.71 8.26
CA PHE A 128 10.42 -30.68 7.33
C PHE A 128 10.89 -30.89 5.89
N LEU A 129 12.07 -31.48 5.70
CA LEU A 129 12.54 -31.89 4.37
C LEU A 129 11.72 -33.06 3.82
N LEU A 130 11.32 -34.01 4.68
CA LEU A 130 10.49 -35.16 4.30
C LEU A 130 9.04 -34.76 3.99
N SER A 131 8.47 -33.80 4.73
CA SER A 131 7.13 -33.28 4.45
C SER A 131 7.09 -32.37 3.21
N GLY A 132 8.25 -31.85 2.79
CA GLY A 132 8.36 -30.89 1.70
C GLY A 132 8.01 -29.45 2.11
N ASP A 133 7.90 -29.19 3.41
CA ASP A 133 7.67 -27.84 3.96
C ASP A 133 8.89 -26.94 3.75
N ILE A 134 10.08 -27.53 3.69
CA ILE A 134 11.31 -26.87 3.24
C ILE A 134 12.04 -27.73 2.21
N TYR A 135 12.81 -27.08 1.35
CA TYR A 135 13.69 -27.77 0.39
C TYR A 135 14.88 -26.90 -0.01
N GLU A 136 15.85 -27.52 -0.67
CA GLU A 136 17.01 -26.80 -1.21
C GLU A 136 16.72 -26.37 -2.66
N ASP A 137 16.88 -25.08 -2.99
CA ASP A 137 16.78 -24.57 -4.36
C ASP A 137 17.86 -25.17 -5.27
N ALA A 138 17.44 -25.74 -6.41
CA ALA A 138 18.33 -26.35 -7.40
C ALA A 138 19.40 -25.40 -7.97
N LYS A 139 19.13 -24.09 -8.04
CA LYS A 139 20.04 -23.13 -8.69
C LYS A 139 21.02 -22.48 -7.72
N ARG A 140 20.53 -22.03 -6.56
CA ARG A 140 21.33 -21.24 -5.60
C ARG A 140 21.61 -21.97 -4.29
N HIS A 141 21.04 -23.16 -4.09
CA HIS A 141 21.16 -23.94 -2.86
C HIS A 141 20.67 -23.20 -1.61
N ASN A 142 19.70 -22.29 -1.80
CA ASN A 142 19.00 -21.65 -0.70
C ASN A 142 18.02 -22.63 -0.07
N VAL A 143 17.74 -22.50 1.23
CA VAL A 143 16.59 -23.17 1.84
C VAL A 143 15.35 -22.32 1.55
N VAL A 144 14.34 -22.94 0.97
CA VAL A 144 13.01 -22.39 0.69
C VAL A 144 12.00 -23.13 1.54
#